data_AF-A0A348VX31-F1
#
_entry.id   AF-A0A348VX31-F1
#
_cell.length_a   1.000
_cell.length_b   1.000
_cell.length_c   1.000
_cell.angle_alpha   90.00
_cell.angle_beta   90.00
_cell.angle_gamma   90.00
#
_symmetry.space_group_name_H-M   'P 1'
#
loop_
_entity.id
_entity.type
_entity.pdbx_description
1 polymer ?
#
loop_
_entity_poly.entity_id
_entity_poly.type
_entity_poly.pdbx_seq_one_letter_code
_entity_poly.pdbx_strand_id
1 'polypeptide(L)'
;MKKNIRWRVALIFASVVIALFVFLPSTPLAKKLPELWSRSVPKISMGLDLRGGSHVVMEVQAGKAVESSVDNIIADLQTQAKSANLGVTFTRDGQQIIAQSGDAQKVLEFVKKRYAVLQHVSSEKGELRYTLLDAEVARLKEWAVTQALERIRRRVDKYGVAEPTIYRQERDQIALQLPGVKNPQEAIAFVKTTGRLEFKLVDSRSEVMLKALEGKVPPDGEILYGEDVDETGKIVNRPYLVFKQTLLTGDRLKEAKVSMDEFGKPAVSITFDSE
;
A
#
# COMPACT_ATOMS: atom_id res chain seq x y z
N MET A 1 45.39 -23.99 51.21
CA MET A 1 43.99 -23.64 50.91
C MET A 1 43.41 -24.67 49.92
N LYS A 2 42.82 -25.77 50.40
CA LYS A 2 42.20 -26.77 49.53
C LYS A 2 40.92 -26.17 48.95
N LYS A 3 40.95 -25.74 47.68
CA LYS A 3 39.78 -25.23 46.97
C LYS A 3 38.70 -26.32 46.97
N ASN A 4 37.57 -26.05 47.61
CA ASN A 4 36.47 -27.01 47.80
C ASN A 4 35.89 -27.44 46.46
N ILE A 5 36.38 -28.57 45.94
CA ILE A 5 35.92 -29.19 44.69
C ILE A 5 34.40 -29.44 44.71
N ARG A 6 33.84 -29.69 45.90
CA ARG A 6 32.40 -29.91 46.13
C ARG A 6 31.53 -28.73 45.71
N TRP A 7 31.98 -27.49 45.92
CA TRP A 7 31.23 -26.30 45.51
C TRP A 7 31.21 -26.14 43.98
N ARG A 8 32.33 -26.47 43.31
CA ARG A 8 32.40 -26.46 41.85
C ARG A 8 31.50 -27.52 41.23
N VAL A 9 31.48 -28.72 41.82
CA VAL A 9 30.58 -29.80 41.40
C VAL A 9 29.12 -29.39 41.60
N ALA A 10 28.78 -28.75 42.72
CA ALA A 10 27.43 -28.23 42.97
C ALA A 10 27.02 -27.16 41.95
N LEU A 11 27.93 -26.24 41.61
CA LEU A 11 27.67 -25.22 40.57
C LEU A 11 27.47 -25.82 39.18
N ILE A 12 28.31 -26.78 38.79
CA ILE A 12 28.16 -27.48 37.50
C ILE A 12 26.83 -28.23 37.46
N PHE A 13 26.49 -28.93 38.53
CA PHE A 13 25.22 -29.64 38.62
C PHE A 13 24.03 -28.68 38.52
N ALA A 14 24.07 -27.56 39.25
CA ALA A 14 23.03 -26.53 39.18
C ALA A 14 22.92 -25.94 37.76
N SER A 15 24.04 -25.67 37.08
CA SER A 15 24.01 -25.14 35.71
C SER A 15 23.43 -26.15 34.71
N VAL A 16 23.74 -27.44 34.87
CA VAL A 16 23.20 -28.52 34.04
C VAL A 16 21.70 -28.67 34.27
N VAL A 17 21.23 -28.60 35.52
CA VAL A 17 19.80 -28.63 35.85
C VAL A 17 19.07 -27.43 35.25
N ILE A 18 19.64 -26.22 35.33
CA ILE A 18 19.05 -25.02 34.72
C ILE A 18 19.01 -25.15 33.19
N ALA A 19 20.08 -25.66 32.56
CA ALA A 19 20.11 -25.87 31.11
C ALA A 19 19.06 -26.89 30.65
N LEU A 20 18.92 -28.02 31.38
CA LEU A 20 17.85 -29.00 31.15
C LEU A 20 16.46 -28.37 31.31
N PHE A 21 16.27 -27.55 32.34
CA PHE A 21 15.01 -26.87 32.62
C PHE A 21 14.58 -25.93 31.46
N VAL A 22 15.53 -25.19 30.88
CA VAL A 22 15.27 -24.30 29.73
C VAL A 22 15.10 -25.09 28.42
N PHE A 23 15.79 -26.22 28.26
CA PHE A 23 15.78 -27.00 27.01
C PHE A 23 14.55 -27.91 26.86
N LEU A 24 14.09 -28.54 27.94
CA LEU A 24 12.98 -29.52 27.93
C LEU A 24 11.68 -29.03 27.24
N PRO A 25 11.22 -27.78 27.44
CA PRO A 25 10.03 -27.24 26.76
C PRO A 25 10.17 -27.09 25.24
N SER A 26 11.40 -27.10 24.71
CA SER A 26 11.68 -27.03 23.27
C SER A 26 11.69 -28.41 22.59
N THR A 27 11.57 -29.50 23.35
CA THR A 27 11.57 -30.88 22.86
C THR A 27 10.14 -31.43 22.74
N PRO A 28 9.91 -32.51 21.97
CA PRO A 28 8.60 -33.17 21.88
C PRO A 28 8.04 -33.67 23.23
N LEU A 29 8.84 -33.74 24.30
CA LEU A 29 8.38 -34.03 25.66
C LEU A 29 7.58 -32.88 26.30
N ALA A 30 7.55 -31.69 25.69
CA ALA A 30 6.79 -30.54 26.17
C ALA A 30 5.29 -30.82 26.37
N LYS A 31 4.73 -31.78 25.63
CA LYS A 31 3.32 -32.20 25.77
C LYS A 31 2.99 -32.89 27.10
N LYS A 32 4.00 -33.36 27.84
CA LYS A 32 3.85 -34.05 29.14
C LYS A 32 4.29 -33.19 30.33
N LEU A 33 4.73 -31.95 30.09
CA LEU A 33 5.20 -31.06 31.15
C LEU A 33 4.03 -30.31 31.83
N PRO A 34 4.16 -29.96 33.11
CA PRO A 34 3.20 -29.11 33.80
C PRO A 34 3.00 -27.77 33.06
N GLU A 35 1.75 -27.29 33.00
CA GLU A 35 1.35 -26.10 32.25
C GLU A 35 2.08 -24.80 32.69
N LEU A 36 2.47 -24.74 33.97
CA LEU A 36 3.26 -23.63 34.54
C LEU A 36 4.66 -23.51 33.91
N TRP A 37 5.26 -24.63 33.49
CA TRP A 37 6.61 -24.65 32.90
C TRP A 37 6.60 -24.25 31.43
N SER A 38 5.62 -24.71 30.66
CA SER A 38 5.49 -24.38 29.24
C SER A 38 5.13 -22.91 28.97
N ARG A 39 4.48 -22.25 29.94
CA ARG A 39 4.15 -20.81 29.88
C ARG A 39 5.32 -19.90 30.27
N SER A 40 6.19 -20.36 31.16
CA SER A 40 7.26 -19.51 31.75
C SER A 40 8.58 -19.55 30.97
N VAL A 41 8.78 -20.56 30.10
CA VAL A 41 9.98 -20.68 29.27
C VAL A 41 9.66 -20.23 27.84
N PRO A 42 10.37 -19.24 27.28
CA PRO A 42 10.14 -18.80 25.92
C PRO A 42 10.47 -19.92 24.92
N LYS A 43 9.54 -20.21 24.00
CA LYS A 43 9.81 -21.12 22.89
C LYS A 43 10.81 -20.47 21.94
N ILE A 44 11.81 -21.24 21.51
CA ILE A 44 12.79 -20.78 20.51
C ILE A 44 12.04 -20.54 19.18
N SER A 45 12.17 -19.34 18.62
CA SER A 45 11.68 -19.02 17.29
C SER A 45 12.53 -19.77 16.27
N MET A 46 11.89 -20.68 15.54
CA MET A 46 12.55 -21.42 14.46
C MET A 46 12.56 -20.53 13.21
N GLY A 47 13.73 -20.37 12.60
CA GLY A 47 13.89 -19.61 11.36
C GLY A 47 13.14 -20.24 10.18
N LEU A 48 13.06 -19.50 9.07
CA LEU A 48 12.32 -19.87 7.86
C LEU A 48 12.69 -21.27 7.32
N ASP A 49 13.96 -21.63 7.40
CA ASP A 49 14.50 -22.90 6.89
C ASP A 49 14.00 -24.13 7.69
N LEU A 50 13.63 -23.92 8.97
CA LEU A 50 13.17 -25.00 9.85
C LEU A 50 11.64 -25.09 9.96
N ARG A 51 10.91 -23.98 9.76
CA ARG A 51 9.43 -23.93 9.76
C ARG A 51 8.80 -24.09 8.37
N GLY A 52 9.58 -23.87 7.30
CA GLY A 52 9.05 -23.66 5.97
C GLY A 52 8.36 -22.29 5.83
N GLY A 53 8.37 -21.74 4.61
CA GLY A 53 7.72 -20.48 4.28
C GLY A 53 8.30 -19.86 3.02
N SER A 54 8.12 -18.55 2.85
CA SER A 54 8.60 -17.83 1.66
C SER A 54 9.43 -16.60 1.97
N HIS A 55 10.43 -16.36 1.12
CA HIS A 55 11.17 -15.11 1.06
C HIS A 55 10.88 -14.46 -0.29
N VAL A 56 10.42 -13.21 -0.26
CA VAL A 56 9.99 -12.47 -1.45
C VAL A 56 10.62 -11.11 -1.40
N VAL A 57 11.20 -10.68 -2.52
CA VAL A 57 11.68 -9.31 -2.70
C VAL A 57 10.76 -8.60 -3.69
N MET A 58 10.27 -7.43 -3.31
CA MET A 58 9.41 -6.60 -4.14
C MET A 58 10.07 -5.25 -4.38
N GLU A 59 10.05 -4.80 -5.63
CA GLU A 59 10.51 -3.46 -6.01
C GLU A 59 9.35 -2.46 -5.96
N VAL A 60 9.60 -1.32 -5.31
CA VAL A 60 8.67 -0.20 -5.23
C VAL A 60 8.85 0.66 -6.47
N GLN A 61 7.75 0.98 -7.15
CA GLN A 61 7.76 1.92 -8.27
C GLN A 61 7.91 3.38 -7.78
N ALA A 62 9.05 3.70 -7.17
CA ALA A 62 9.31 5.00 -6.56
C ALA A 62 9.29 6.15 -7.59
N GLY A 63 9.64 5.86 -8.85
CA GLY A 63 9.52 6.82 -9.96
C GLY A 63 8.08 7.31 -10.20
N LYS A 64 7.08 6.45 -9.97
CA LYS A 64 5.66 6.83 -10.11
C LYS A 64 5.23 7.86 -9.08
N ALA A 65 5.81 7.84 -7.87
CA ALA A 65 5.53 8.87 -6.87
C ALA A 65 6.07 10.24 -7.31
N VAL A 66 7.21 10.28 -8.02
CA VAL A 66 7.75 11.50 -8.60
C VAL A 66 6.82 12.02 -9.70
N GLU A 67 6.39 11.15 -10.62
CA GLU A 67 5.42 11.49 -11.67
C GLU A 67 4.11 12.06 -11.08
N SER A 68 3.53 11.40 -10.07
CA SER A 68 2.31 11.89 -9.41
C SER A 68 2.52 13.22 -8.68
N SER A 69 3.70 13.43 -8.07
CA SER A 69 4.03 14.73 -7.48
C SER A 69 4.11 15.82 -8.54
N VAL A 70 4.67 15.51 -9.70
CA VAL A 70 4.73 16.42 -10.85
C VAL A 70 3.32 16.75 -11.36
N ASP A 71 2.44 15.76 -11.50
CA ASP A 71 1.04 15.97 -11.91
C ASP A 71 0.30 16.90 -10.92
N ASN A 72 0.49 16.70 -9.62
CA ASN A 72 -0.09 17.56 -8.58
C ASN A 72 0.42 19.00 -8.66
N ILE A 73 1.73 19.18 -8.88
CA ILE A 73 2.33 20.50 -9.06
C ILE A 73 1.80 21.18 -10.32
N ILE A 74 1.65 20.43 -11.43
CA ILE A 74 1.06 20.94 -12.67
C ILE A 74 -0.37 21.44 -12.44
N ALA A 75 -1.20 20.65 -11.74
CA ALA A 75 -2.58 21.02 -11.46
C ALA A 75 -2.69 22.31 -10.63
N ASP A 76 -1.85 22.48 -9.61
CA ASP A 76 -1.80 23.72 -8.84
C ASP A 76 -1.24 24.87 -9.67
N LEU A 77 -0.10 24.69 -10.36
CA LEU A 77 0.49 25.71 -11.24
C LEU A 77 -0.52 26.22 -12.28
N GLN A 78 -1.29 25.32 -12.91
CA GLN A 78 -2.32 25.69 -13.87
C GLN A 78 -3.46 26.48 -13.23
N THR A 79 -3.87 26.12 -12.01
CA THR A 79 -4.91 26.82 -11.24
C THR A 79 -4.44 28.23 -10.85
N GLN A 80 -3.23 28.34 -10.30
CA GLN A 80 -2.64 29.60 -9.88
C GLN A 80 -2.32 30.53 -11.06
N ALA A 81 -1.89 29.97 -12.19
CA ALA A 81 -1.63 30.74 -13.40
C ALA A 81 -2.91 31.36 -13.95
N LYS A 82 -4.03 30.62 -13.95
CA LYS A 82 -5.35 31.15 -14.31
C LYS A 82 -5.76 32.30 -13.40
N SER A 83 -5.63 32.16 -12.08
CA SER A 83 -5.92 33.23 -11.12
C SER A 83 -5.04 34.47 -11.30
N ALA A 84 -3.82 34.30 -11.79
CA ALA A 84 -2.89 35.39 -12.08
C ALA A 84 -3.05 35.98 -13.50
N ASN A 85 -4.04 35.54 -14.29
CA ASN A 85 -4.21 35.90 -15.71
C ASN A 85 -2.94 35.66 -16.54
N LEU A 86 -2.17 34.62 -16.21
CA LEU A 86 -0.96 34.25 -16.93
C LEU A 86 -1.30 33.24 -18.03
N GLY A 87 -1.05 33.61 -19.29
CA GLY A 87 -1.26 32.75 -20.45
C GLY A 87 -0.18 31.67 -20.56
N VAL A 88 -0.31 30.61 -19.77
CA VAL A 88 0.60 29.46 -19.75
C VAL A 88 -0.16 28.14 -19.63
N THR A 89 0.30 27.14 -20.37
CA THR A 89 -0.18 25.76 -20.29
C THR A 89 0.95 24.88 -19.77
N PHE A 90 0.70 24.18 -18.67
CA PHE A 90 1.64 23.22 -18.10
C PHE A 90 1.26 21.79 -18.51
N THR A 91 2.23 21.02 -18.99
CA THR A 91 2.08 19.61 -19.35
C THR A 91 3.21 18.78 -18.74
N ARG A 92 2.99 17.48 -18.56
CA ARG A 92 4.01 16.55 -18.03
C ARG A 92 4.70 15.84 -19.19
N ASP A 93 6.02 15.74 -19.09
CA ASP A 93 6.85 14.88 -19.94
C ASP A 93 7.72 14.00 -19.04
N GLY A 94 7.26 12.77 -18.77
CA GLY A 94 7.90 11.89 -17.78
C GLY A 94 7.88 12.49 -16.37
N GLN A 95 9.06 12.87 -15.86
CA GLN A 95 9.27 13.55 -14.58
C GLN A 95 9.56 15.06 -14.74
N GLN A 96 9.42 15.59 -15.95
CA GLN A 96 9.60 16.99 -16.27
C GLN A 96 8.25 17.69 -16.42
N ILE A 97 8.27 18.99 -16.16
CA ILE A 97 7.17 19.91 -16.42
C ILE A 97 7.55 20.75 -17.63
N ILE A 98 6.68 20.76 -18.63
CA ILE A 98 6.77 21.63 -19.79
C ILE A 98 5.77 22.76 -19.60
N ALA A 99 6.23 24.00 -19.70
CA ALA A 99 5.36 25.17 -19.71
C ALA A 99 5.43 25.86 -21.07
N GLN A 100 4.31 25.97 -21.76
CA GLN A 100 4.20 26.69 -23.03
C GLN A 100 3.62 28.08 -22.77
N SER A 101 4.38 29.11 -23.09
CA SER A 101 3.94 30.51 -22.95
C SER A 101 4.68 31.45 -23.90
N GLY A 102 4.01 32.54 -24.29
CA GLY A 102 4.62 33.63 -25.04
C GLY A 102 5.50 34.56 -24.19
N ASP A 103 5.38 34.53 -22.86
CA ASP A 103 6.15 35.39 -21.93
C ASP A 103 7.00 34.55 -20.97
N ALA A 104 8.16 34.13 -21.47
CA ALA A 104 9.03 33.21 -20.75
C ALA A 104 9.56 33.77 -19.43
N GLN A 105 9.86 35.07 -19.38
CA GLN A 105 10.44 35.73 -18.22
C GLN A 105 9.45 35.74 -17.04
N LYS A 106 8.19 36.12 -17.30
CA LYS A 106 7.15 36.14 -16.27
C LYS A 106 6.83 34.75 -15.74
N VAL A 107 6.80 33.73 -16.60
CA VAL A 107 6.57 32.35 -16.18
C VAL A 107 7.72 31.86 -15.29
N LEU A 108 8.97 32.18 -15.65
CA LEU A 108 10.13 31.77 -14.88
C LEU A 108 10.14 32.37 -13.47
N GLU A 109 9.83 33.66 -13.33
CA GLU A 109 9.68 34.30 -12.01
C GLU A 109 8.50 33.74 -11.22
N PHE A 110 7.37 33.49 -11.90
CA PHE A 110 6.16 32.93 -11.28
C PHE A 110 6.42 31.55 -10.67
N VAL A 111 7.06 30.66 -11.43
CA VAL A 111 7.39 29.29 -11.00
C VAL A 111 8.43 29.34 -9.87
N LYS A 112 9.53 30.09 -10.04
CA LYS A 112 10.60 30.19 -9.04
C LYS A 112 10.10 30.71 -7.70
N LYS A 113 9.18 31.68 -7.69
CA LYS A 113 8.61 32.26 -6.47
C LYS A 113 7.73 31.28 -5.69
N ARG A 114 7.04 30.37 -6.38
CA ARG A 114 6.06 29.45 -5.78
C ARG A 114 6.62 28.08 -5.47
N TYR A 115 7.50 27.59 -6.32
CA TYR A 115 8.05 26.25 -6.25
C TYR A 115 9.58 26.31 -6.28
N ALA A 116 10.17 26.54 -5.11
CA ALA A 116 11.63 26.51 -4.93
C ALA A 116 12.24 25.12 -5.20
N VAL A 117 11.42 24.07 -5.18
CA VAL A 117 11.80 22.68 -5.48
C VAL A 117 11.95 22.38 -6.97
N LEU A 118 11.57 23.32 -7.84
CA LEU A 118 11.72 23.19 -9.29
C LEU A 118 12.99 23.92 -9.78
N GLN A 119 13.72 23.24 -10.65
CA GLN A 119 14.85 23.77 -11.38
C GLN A 119 14.48 23.94 -12.86
N HIS A 120 14.83 25.09 -13.41
CA HIS A 120 14.71 25.34 -14.84
C HIS A 120 15.85 24.63 -15.60
N VAL A 121 15.50 23.89 -16.66
CA VAL A 121 16.45 23.09 -17.45
C VAL A 121 16.78 23.78 -18.78
N SER A 122 15.77 24.17 -19.54
CA SER A 122 15.95 24.81 -20.85
C SER A 122 14.75 25.66 -21.25
N SER A 123 15.00 26.66 -22.10
CA SER A 123 13.98 27.45 -22.75
C SER A 123 14.22 27.46 -24.25
N GLU A 124 13.33 26.86 -25.03
CA GLU A 124 13.40 26.84 -26.49
C GLU A 124 12.03 27.19 -27.09
N LYS A 125 11.99 28.17 -28.01
CA LYS A 125 10.79 28.52 -28.80
C LYS A 125 9.49 28.72 -27.97
N GLY A 126 9.57 29.30 -26.77
CA GLY A 126 8.41 29.52 -25.90
C GLY A 126 8.00 28.31 -25.05
N GLU A 127 8.79 27.23 -25.11
CA GLU A 127 8.71 26.07 -24.24
C GLU A 127 9.75 26.18 -23.12
N LEU A 128 9.30 26.11 -21.87
CA LEU A 128 10.14 26.12 -20.69
C LEU A 128 10.09 24.74 -20.03
N ARG A 129 11.25 24.11 -19.85
CA ARG A 129 11.36 22.82 -19.16
C ARG A 129 11.80 23.01 -17.73
N TYR A 130 11.12 22.32 -16.83
CA TYR A 130 11.44 22.27 -15.41
C TYR A 130 11.58 20.83 -14.95
N THR A 131 12.45 20.62 -13.99
CA THR A 131 12.61 19.34 -13.29
C THR A 131 12.63 19.57 -11.79
N LEU A 132 12.32 18.55 -11.00
CA LEU A 132 12.48 18.61 -9.55
C LEU A 132 13.97 18.56 -9.21
N LEU A 133 14.37 19.26 -8.15
CA LEU A 133 15.72 19.14 -7.61
C LEU A 133 16.02 17.68 -7.22
N ASP A 134 17.24 17.21 -7.44
CA ASP A 134 17.65 15.83 -7.12
C ASP A 134 17.38 15.44 -5.67
N ALA A 135 17.54 16.40 -4.75
CA ALA A 135 17.23 16.21 -3.33
C ALA A 135 15.74 15.95 -3.09
N GLU A 136 14.86 16.65 -3.82
CA GLU A 136 13.42 16.46 -3.73
C GLU A 136 12.98 15.14 -4.38
N VAL A 137 13.57 14.79 -5.52
CA VAL A 137 13.37 13.48 -6.16
C VAL A 137 13.76 12.35 -5.21
N ALA A 138 14.91 12.46 -4.55
CA ALA A 138 15.37 11.48 -3.57
C ALA A 138 14.41 11.39 -2.37
N ARG A 139 13.93 12.53 -1.85
CA ARG A 139 12.96 12.60 -0.75
C ARG A 139 11.64 11.93 -1.10
N LEU A 140 11.11 12.19 -2.31
CA LEU A 140 9.87 11.59 -2.79
C LEU A 140 9.98 10.08 -2.97
N LYS A 141 11.10 9.59 -3.51
CA LYS A 141 11.36 8.15 -3.63
C LYS A 141 11.45 7.49 -2.26
N GLU A 142 12.18 8.09 -1.31
CA GLU A 142 12.30 7.59 0.06
C GLU A 142 10.94 7.52 0.77
N TRP A 143 10.14 8.57 0.62
CA TRP A 143 8.79 8.62 1.14
C TRP A 143 7.92 7.50 0.53
N ALA A 144 8.00 7.29 -0.79
CA ALA A 144 7.24 6.25 -1.47
C ALA A 144 7.58 4.85 -0.97
N VAL A 145 8.87 4.54 -0.74
CA VAL A 145 9.33 3.26 -0.18
C VAL A 145 8.83 3.07 1.25
N THR A 146 8.92 4.11 2.08
CA THR A 146 8.43 4.08 3.46
C THR A 146 6.92 3.82 3.51
N GLN A 147 6.15 4.50 2.66
CA GLN A 147 4.70 4.29 2.56
C GLN A 147 4.36 2.89 2.04
N ALA A 148 5.12 2.37 1.08
CA ALA A 148 4.94 1.01 0.58
C ALA A 148 5.19 -0.03 1.67
N LEU A 149 6.28 0.09 2.43
CA LEU A 149 6.62 -0.80 3.54
C LEU A 149 5.51 -0.85 4.59
N GLU A 150 4.97 0.31 4.96
CA GLU A 150 3.91 0.42 5.94
C GLU A 150 2.57 -0.15 5.42
N ARG A 151 2.23 0.07 4.13
CA ARG A 151 1.07 -0.59 3.51
C ARG A 151 1.22 -2.11 3.46
N ILE A 152 2.42 -2.61 3.16
CA ILE A 152 2.70 -4.05 3.12
C ILE A 152 2.52 -4.66 4.51
N ARG A 153 3.08 -4.05 5.56
CA ARG A 153 2.90 -4.51 6.96
C ARG A 153 1.44 -4.71 7.30
N ARG A 154 0.62 -3.65 7.16
CA ARG A 154 -0.81 -3.73 7.45
C ARG A 154 -1.56 -4.81 6.65
N ARG A 155 -1.14 -5.07 5.41
CA ARG A 155 -1.77 -6.10 4.56
C ARG A 155 -1.35 -7.51 4.94
N VAL A 156 -0.09 -7.72 5.28
CA VAL A 156 0.40 -9.00 5.75
C VAL A 156 -0.25 -9.36 7.10
N ASP A 157 -0.41 -8.39 7.98
CA ASP A 157 -1.13 -8.57 9.25
C ASP A 157 -2.59 -8.99 9.00
N LYS A 158 -3.28 -8.33 8.07
CA LYS A 158 -4.66 -8.69 7.67
C LYS A 158 -4.77 -10.05 6.99
N TYR A 159 -3.74 -10.50 6.28
CA TYR A 159 -3.70 -11.85 5.70
C TYR A 159 -3.58 -12.94 6.78
N GLY A 160 -3.11 -12.59 7.98
CA GLY A 160 -3.00 -13.51 9.11
C GLY A 160 -1.70 -14.31 9.16
N VAL A 161 -0.61 -13.76 8.61
CA VAL A 161 0.72 -14.37 8.75
C VAL A 161 1.21 -14.18 10.19
N ALA A 162 1.58 -15.27 10.86
CA ALA A 162 2.20 -15.20 12.18
C ALA A 162 3.67 -14.77 12.05
N GLU A 163 4.04 -13.70 12.76
CA GLU A 163 5.43 -13.22 12.87
C GLU A 163 6.12 -12.88 11.52
N PRO A 164 5.51 -12.05 10.65
CA PRO A 164 6.13 -11.68 9.39
C PRO A 164 7.35 -10.78 9.63
N THR A 165 8.41 -10.98 8.86
CA THR A 165 9.58 -10.08 8.88
C THR A 165 9.60 -9.26 7.60
N ILE A 166 9.44 -7.95 7.72
CA ILE A 166 9.33 -7.02 6.59
C ILE A 166 10.33 -5.87 6.79
N TYR A 167 11.30 -5.78 5.89
CA TYR A 167 12.36 -4.77 5.94
C TYR A 167 12.73 -4.29 4.54
N ARG A 168 13.35 -3.12 4.50
CA ARG A 168 13.96 -2.60 3.28
C ARG A 168 15.28 -3.33 3.05
N GLN A 169 15.46 -3.94 1.88
CA GLN A 169 16.68 -4.65 1.50
C GLN A 169 17.65 -3.72 0.76
N GLU A 170 17.14 -3.00 -0.23
CA GLU A 170 17.90 -2.04 -1.06
C GLU A 170 17.16 -0.70 -1.12
N ARG A 171 17.65 0.25 -1.94
CA ARG A 171 17.05 1.58 -2.07
C ARG A 171 15.54 1.53 -2.37
N ASP A 172 15.13 0.77 -3.37
CA ASP A 172 13.72 0.69 -3.78
C ASP A 172 13.13 -0.72 -3.58
N GLN A 173 13.77 -1.59 -2.79
CA GLN A 173 13.34 -2.98 -2.59
C GLN A 173 12.93 -3.28 -1.15
N ILE A 174 11.83 -4.01 -1.00
CA ILE A 174 11.29 -4.48 0.26
C ILE A 174 11.32 -6.00 0.28
N ALA A 175 12.00 -6.56 1.26
CA ALA A 175 12.05 -7.99 1.53
C ALA A 175 10.97 -8.39 2.53
N LEU A 176 10.28 -9.48 2.22
CA LEU A 176 9.26 -10.09 3.05
C LEU A 176 9.68 -11.52 3.34
N GLN A 177 9.55 -11.91 4.61
CA GLN A 177 9.63 -13.30 5.03
C GLN A 177 8.29 -13.66 5.67
N LEU A 178 7.64 -14.68 5.11
CA LEU A 178 6.30 -15.11 5.50
C LEU A 178 6.38 -16.59 5.94
N PRO A 179 6.64 -16.86 7.24
CA PRO A 179 6.71 -18.21 7.77
C PRO A 179 5.34 -18.90 7.72
N GLY A 180 5.33 -20.21 7.43
CA GLY A 180 4.09 -21.01 7.46
C GLY A 180 3.08 -20.72 6.35
N VAL A 181 3.35 -19.79 5.44
CA VAL A 181 2.52 -19.55 4.25
C VAL A 181 2.76 -20.64 3.21
N LYS A 182 1.71 -21.42 2.91
CA LYS A 182 1.77 -22.54 1.95
C LYS A 182 1.85 -22.08 0.49
N ASN A 183 1.12 -21.02 0.15
CA ASN A 183 1.12 -20.44 -1.20
C ASN A 183 1.55 -18.97 -1.16
N PRO A 184 2.85 -18.68 -1.40
CA PRO A 184 3.34 -17.31 -1.34
C PRO A 184 2.76 -16.41 -2.43
N GLN A 185 2.40 -16.97 -3.59
CA GLN A 185 1.86 -16.15 -4.67
C GLN A 185 0.50 -15.54 -4.32
N GLU A 186 -0.31 -16.25 -3.55
CA GLU A 186 -1.60 -15.76 -3.07
C GLU A 186 -1.44 -14.63 -2.05
N ALA A 187 -0.51 -14.79 -1.10
CA ALA A 187 -0.18 -13.74 -0.15
C ALA A 187 0.41 -12.49 -0.87
N ILE A 188 1.28 -12.69 -1.86
CA ILE A 188 1.81 -11.61 -2.69
C ILE A 188 0.69 -10.96 -3.49
N ALA A 189 -0.23 -11.72 -4.07
CA ALA A 189 -1.37 -11.17 -4.79
C ALA A 189 -2.22 -10.30 -3.87
N PHE A 190 -2.54 -10.77 -2.66
CA PHE A 190 -3.25 -9.97 -1.65
C PHE A 190 -2.52 -8.66 -1.31
N VAL A 191 -1.19 -8.73 -1.15
CA VAL A 191 -0.36 -7.55 -0.87
C VAL A 191 -0.27 -6.61 -2.08
N LYS A 192 -0.24 -7.12 -3.31
CA LYS A 192 -0.16 -6.35 -4.57
C LYS A 192 -1.51 -5.76 -4.99
N THR A 193 -2.63 -6.37 -4.64
CA THR A 193 -3.95 -5.94 -5.09
C THR A 193 -4.23 -4.55 -4.55
N THR A 194 -4.04 -3.52 -5.37
CA THR A 194 -4.46 -2.16 -5.07
C THR A 194 -5.98 -2.12 -5.16
N GLY A 195 -6.66 -2.63 -4.12
CA GLY A 195 -8.10 -2.47 -3.98
C GLY A 195 -8.42 -1.01 -3.76
N ARG A 196 -8.51 -0.23 -4.85
CA ARG A 196 -9.12 1.10 -4.80
C ARG A 196 -10.62 0.87 -4.75
N LEU A 197 -11.15 0.87 -3.54
CA LEU A 197 -12.59 0.83 -3.34
C LEU A 197 -13.13 2.25 -3.47
N GLU A 198 -14.08 2.44 -4.38
CA GLU A 198 -14.79 3.69 -4.60
C GLU A 198 -16.28 3.42 -4.44
N PHE A 199 -16.95 4.24 -3.65
CA PHE A 199 -18.40 4.23 -3.54
C PHE A 199 -18.93 5.33 -4.47
N LYS A 200 -19.53 4.92 -5.59
CA LYS A 200 -20.07 5.84 -6.59
C LYS A 200 -21.59 5.77 -6.58
N LEU A 201 -22.20 6.95 -6.75
CA LEU A 201 -23.65 7.05 -6.91
C LEU A 201 -24.02 6.57 -8.33
N VAL A 202 -25.07 5.74 -8.39
CA VAL A 202 -25.64 5.23 -9.65
C VAL A 202 -26.73 6.19 -10.10
N ASP A 203 -26.70 6.60 -11.37
CA ASP A 203 -27.80 7.32 -12.00
C ASP A 203 -28.80 6.30 -12.57
N SER A 204 -29.88 6.06 -11.83
CA SER A 204 -30.90 5.07 -12.16
C SER A 204 -31.95 5.55 -13.16
N ARG A 205 -31.79 6.73 -13.77
CA ARG A 205 -32.76 7.26 -14.74
C ARG A 205 -32.64 6.54 -16.08
N SER A 206 -33.66 5.75 -16.42
CA SER A 206 -33.69 4.90 -17.62
C SER A 206 -33.42 5.65 -18.92
N GLU A 207 -33.95 6.87 -19.08
CA GLU A 207 -33.73 7.70 -20.27
C GLU A 207 -32.26 8.14 -20.43
N VAL A 208 -31.57 8.39 -19.32
CA VAL A 208 -30.17 8.82 -19.32
C VAL A 208 -29.27 7.62 -19.60
N MET A 209 -29.59 6.46 -19.03
CA MET A 209 -28.89 5.21 -19.32
C MET A 209 -29.00 4.81 -20.79
N LEU A 210 -30.20 4.85 -21.39
CA LEU A 210 -30.39 4.49 -22.80
C LEU A 210 -29.57 5.41 -23.73
N LYS A 211 -29.60 6.73 -23.49
CA LYS A 211 -28.78 7.69 -24.23
C LYS A 211 -27.28 7.46 -24.03
N ALA A 212 -26.87 7.09 -22.81
CA ALA A 212 -25.48 6.79 -22.50
C ALA A 212 -24.99 5.53 -23.25
N LEU A 213 -25.82 4.50 -23.35
CA LEU A 213 -25.54 3.28 -24.13
C LEU A 213 -25.48 3.54 -25.64
N GLU A 214 -26.21 4.54 -26.13
CA GLU A 214 -26.11 5.06 -27.50
C GLU A 214 -24.88 5.97 -27.73
N GLY A 215 -23.99 6.11 -26.73
CA GLY A 215 -22.76 6.88 -26.81
C GLY A 215 -22.87 8.34 -26.36
N LYS A 216 -24.04 8.79 -25.88
CA LYS A 216 -24.27 10.15 -25.35
C LYS A 216 -24.18 10.16 -23.83
N VAL A 217 -22.99 9.84 -23.30
CA VAL A 217 -22.74 9.85 -21.86
C VAL A 217 -22.72 11.30 -21.35
N PRO A 218 -23.42 11.64 -20.25
CA PRO A 218 -23.35 12.95 -19.62
C PRO A 218 -21.89 13.35 -19.28
N PRO A 219 -21.53 14.65 -19.28
CA PRO A 219 -20.17 15.09 -18.99
C PRO A 219 -19.63 14.61 -17.63
N ASP A 220 -20.52 14.52 -16.64
CA ASP A 220 -20.28 14.07 -15.27
C ASP A 220 -20.48 12.56 -15.06
N GLY A 221 -20.94 11.85 -16.08
CA GLY A 221 -21.21 10.41 -16.03
C GLY A 221 -20.10 9.54 -16.63
N GLU A 222 -20.01 8.31 -16.17
CA GLU A 222 -19.22 7.22 -16.76
C GLU A 222 -19.98 5.90 -16.69
N ILE A 223 -19.73 4.99 -17.64
CA ILE A 223 -20.34 3.66 -17.65
C ILE A 223 -19.32 2.67 -17.07
N LEU A 224 -19.72 1.98 -16.00
CA LEU A 224 -19.00 0.85 -15.43
C LEU A 224 -19.79 -0.44 -15.65
N TYR A 225 -19.11 -1.57 -15.62
CA TYR A 225 -19.71 -2.88 -15.82
C TYR A 225 -19.55 -3.70 -14.54
N GLY A 226 -20.64 -4.31 -14.08
CA GLY A 226 -20.65 -5.18 -12.90
C GLY A 226 -21.21 -6.55 -13.22
N GLU A 227 -20.65 -7.58 -12.59
CA GLU A 227 -21.19 -8.93 -12.64
C GLU A 227 -22.46 -9.00 -11.79
N ASP A 228 -23.54 -9.44 -12.41
CA ASP A 228 -24.84 -9.69 -11.77
C ASP A 228 -25.28 -11.11 -12.10
N VAL A 229 -26.12 -11.69 -11.25
CA VAL A 229 -26.68 -13.03 -11.48
C VAL A 229 -28.11 -12.86 -11.95
N ASP A 230 -28.39 -13.29 -13.19
CA ASP A 230 -29.74 -13.24 -13.71
C ASP A 230 -30.67 -14.24 -12.99
N GLU A 231 -31.98 -14.16 -13.28
CA GLU A 231 -33.00 -15.03 -12.69
C GLU A 231 -32.75 -16.53 -12.97
N THR A 232 -31.90 -16.86 -13.94
CA THR A 232 -31.52 -18.23 -14.33
C THR A 232 -30.22 -18.70 -13.66
N GLY A 233 -29.58 -17.86 -12.84
CA GLY A 233 -28.31 -18.16 -12.17
C GLY A 233 -27.08 -17.92 -13.03
N LYS A 234 -27.21 -17.30 -14.21
CA LYS A 234 -26.09 -17.03 -15.10
C LYS A 234 -25.45 -15.68 -14.76
N ILE A 235 -24.12 -15.65 -14.75
CA ILE A 235 -23.35 -14.41 -14.59
C ILE A 235 -23.52 -13.58 -15.87
N VAL A 236 -24.15 -12.42 -15.73
CA VAL A 236 -24.35 -11.43 -16.78
C VAL A 236 -23.62 -10.14 -16.41
N ASN A 237 -22.99 -9.50 -17.40
CA ASN A 237 -22.28 -8.25 -17.16
C ASN A 237 -23.22 -7.07 -17.43
N ARG A 238 -23.65 -6.38 -16.38
CA ARG A 238 -24.64 -5.30 -16.44
C ARG A 238 -23.95 -3.92 -16.45
N PRO A 239 -24.33 -3.01 -17.36
CA PRO A 239 -23.82 -1.64 -17.34
C PRO A 239 -24.49 -0.82 -16.24
N TYR A 240 -23.70 0.00 -15.55
CA TYR A 240 -24.10 0.99 -14.56
C TYR A 240 -23.61 2.37 -15.00
N LEU A 241 -24.52 3.34 -15.08
CA LEU A 241 -24.17 4.74 -15.27
C LEU A 241 -23.92 5.32 -13.90
N VAL A 242 -22.70 5.79 -13.65
CA VAL A 242 -22.29 6.34 -12.36
C VAL A 242 -21.73 7.75 -12.53
N PHE A 243 -21.81 8.54 -11.46
CA PHE A 243 -21.15 9.84 -11.44
C PHE A 243 -19.64 9.68 -11.31
N LYS A 244 -18.86 10.45 -12.08
CA LYS A 244 -17.39 10.43 -12.04
C LYS A 244 -16.83 10.85 -10.68
N GLN A 245 -17.51 11.77 -10.00
CA GLN A 245 -17.08 12.24 -8.69
C GLN A 245 -17.29 11.13 -7.65
N THR A 246 -16.19 10.73 -7.02
CA THR A 246 -16.24 9.76 -5.92
C THR A 246 -16.40 10.51 -4.61
N LEU A 247 -17.50 10.24 -3.90
CA LEU A 247 -17.80 10.91 -2.63
C LEU A 247 -17.17 10.19 -1.43
N LEU A 248 -16.93 8.88 -1.56
CA LEU A 248 -16.41 8.05 -0.49
C LEU A 248 -15.49 6.96 -1.06
N THR A 249 -14.37 6.75 -0.41
CA THR A 249 -13.33 5.79 -0.82
C THR A 249 -13.00 4.82 0.29
N GLY A 250 -12.28 3.74 -0.05
CA GLY A 250 -11.89 2.69 0.87
C GLY A 250 -10.91 3.11 1.98
N ASP A 251 -10.35 4.31 1.91
CA ASP A 251 -9.52 4.92 2.95
C ASP A 251 -10.30 5.26 4.22
N ARG A 252 -11.61 5.52 4.10
CA ARG A 252 -12.54 5.74 5.22
C ARG A 252 -13.03 4.45 5.88
N LEU A 253 -12.51 3.29 5.47
CA LEU A 253 -12.89 2.00 6.07
C LEU A 253 -12.12 1.72 7.36
N LYS A 254 -12.87 1.63 8.45
CA LYS A 254 -12.37 1.15 9.73
C LYS A 254 -12.25 -0.37 9.76
N GLU A 255 -13.26 -1.09 9.26
CA GLU A 255 -13.31 -2.55 9.30
C GLU A 255 -14.05 -3.10 8.07
N ALA A 256 -13.62 -4.27 7.58
CA ALA A 256 -14.35 -5.08 6.61
C ALA A 256 -14.21 -6.55 7.00
N LYS A 257 -15.34 -7.27 7.14
CA LYS A 257 -15.35 -8.68 7.53
C LYS A 257 -16.43 -9.47 6.81
N VAL A 258 -16.15 -10.74 6.58
CA VAL A 258 -17.15 -11.67 6.06
C VAL A 258 -18.19 -11.91 7.16
N SER A 259 -19.46 -11.75 6.82
CA SER A 259 -20.61 -11.98 7.68
C SER A 259 -21.70 -12.73 6.92
N MET A 260 -22.79 -13.06 7.60
CA MET A 260 -24.02 -13.49 6.95
C MET A 260 -24.98 -12.29 6.90
N ASP A 261 -25.72 -12.15 5.80
CA ASP A 261 -26.86 -11.21 5.75
C ASP A 261 -28.07 -11.76 6.51
N GLU A 262 -29.17 -10.99 6.54
CA GLU A 262 -30.43 -11.38 7.20
C GLU A 262 -31.08 -12.63 6.58
N PHE A 263 -30.65 -13.02 5.38
CA PHE A 263 -31.13 -14.18 4.64
C PHE A 263 -30.18 -15.38 4.72
N GLY A 264 -29.12 -15.30 5.54
CA GLY A 264 -28.14 -16.36 5.72
C GLY A 264 -27.19 -16.54 4.53
N LYS A 265 -27.05 -15.55 3.65
CA LYS A 265 -26.10 -15.54 2.54
C LYS A 265 -24.78 -14.89 2.97
N PRO A 266 -23.62 -15.37 2.47
CA PRO A 266 -22.35 -14.70 2.69
C PRO A 266 -22.37 -13.26 2.19
N ALA A 267 -21.97 -12.32 3.05
CA ALA A 267 -21.90 -10.90 2.76
C ALA A 267 -20.59 -10.31 3.32
N VAL A 268 -20.23 -9.12 2.84
CA VAL A 268 -19.13 -8.34 3.41
C VAL A 268 -19.71 -7.20 4.22
N SER A 269 -19.58 -7.27 5.54
CA SER A 269 -19.93 -6.17 6.44
C SER A 269 -18.79 -5.15 6.46
N ILE A 270 -19.15 -3.89 6.27
CA ILE A 270 -18.21 -2.77 6.13
C ILE A 270 -18.55 -1.74 7.21
N THR A 271 -17.54 -1.25 7.92
CA THR A 271 -17.69 -0.17 8.92
C THR A 271 -16.77 0.98 8.55
N PHE A 272 -17.32 2.18 8.49
CA PHE A 272 -16.58 3.41 8.23
C PHE A 272 -16.03 4.02 9.52
N ASP A 273 -15.01 4.85 9.40
CA ASP A 273 -14.60 5.74 10.49
C ASP A 273 -15.59 6.92 10.64
N SER A 274 -15.35 7.78 11.62
CA SER A 274 -16.26 8.86 12.01
C SER A 274 -15.99 10.19 11.30
N GLU A 275 -15.01 10.24 10.39
CA GLU A 275 -14.62 11.44 9.64
C GLU A 275 -15.27 11.46 8.25
#